data_AF-X1QLA1-F1
#
_entry.id   AF-X1QLA1-F1
#
_cell.length_a   1.000
_cell.length_b   1.000
_cell.length_c   1.000
_cell.angle_alpha   90.00
_cell.angle_beta   90.00
_cell.angle_gamma   90.00
#
_symmetry.space_group_name_H-M   'P 1'
#
loop_
_entity.id
_entity.type
_entity.pdbx_description
1 polymer ?
#
loop_
_entity_poly.entity_id
_entity_poly.type
_entity_poly.pdbx_seq_one_letter_code
_entity_poly.pdbx_strand_id
1 'polypeptide(L)'
;MVDPPYRVKNMMPGMVMIWPYSIATIPSGWHLCDGTAGTVDLRNSYLVCAGDSYNPMDAFGSDSQVHNFTTNGHKHNAISGMDVGPGDTWEPWTTTETDSGTTDPADNRPQSKAVNFIQKL
;
A
#
# COMPACT_ATOMS: atom_id res chain seq x y z
N MET A 1 -49.30 6.00 -21.90
CA MET A 1 -48.17 5.60 -21.03
C MET A 1 -46.91 5.96 -21.82
N VAL A 2 -46.25 7.05 -21.44
CA VAL A 2 -45.05 7.54 -22.12
C VAL A 2 -43.90 6.63 -21.70
N ASP A 3 -43.29 5.92 -22.63
CA ASP A 3 -42.08 5.17 -22.35
C ASP A 3 -41.01 6.14 -21.83
N PRO A 4 -40.35 5.87 -20.69
CA PRO A 4 -39.28 6.73 -20.19
C PRO A 4 -38.18 6.89 -21.26
N PRO A 5 -37.65 8.11 -21.49
CA PRO A 5 -36.69 8.39 -22.56
C PRO A 5 -35.30 7.74 -22.37
N TYR A 6 -35.12 6.91 -21.34
CA TYR A 6 -33.89 6.16 -21.10
C TYR A 6 -34.16 4.66 -21.04
N ARG A 7 -34.59 4.05 -22.15
CA ARG A 7 -34.39 2.60 -22.31
C ARG A 7 -32.89 2.35 -22.20
N VAL A 8 -32.47 1.67 -21.12
CA VAL A 8 -31.10 1.24 -20.89
C VAL A 8 -30.64 0.48 -22.13
N LYS A 9 -29.80 1.11 -22.96
CA LYS A 9 -29.01 0.38 -23.94
C LYS A 9 -28.13 -0.55 -23.14
N ASN A 10 -28.21 -1.86 -23.39
CA ASN A 10 -27.38 -2.88 -22.76
C ASN A 10 -25.97 -2.33 -22.51
N MET A 11 -25.56 -2.27 -21.24
CA MET A 11 -24.18 -1.93 -20.91
C MET A 11 -23.27 -2.99 -21.53
N MET A 12 -22.11 -2.56 -22.04
CA MET A 12 -21.20 -3.47 -22.72
C MET A 12 -20.60 -4.46 -21.70
N PRO A 13 -20.53 -5.77 -22.02
CA PRO A 13 -19.77 -6.72 -21.24
C PRO A 13 -18.34 -6.23 -20.97
N GLY A 14 -17.83 -6.51 -19.78
CA GLY A 14 -16.50 -6.06 -19.35
C GLY A 14 -16.46 -4.69 -18.68
N MET A 15 -17.56 -3.91 -18.70
CA MET A 15 -17.62 -2.67 -17.91
C MET A 15 -17.54 -2.98 -16.42
N VAL A 16 -16.66 -2.26 -15.69
CA VAL A 16 -16.52 -2.35 -14.23
C VAL A 16 -17.17 -1.14 -13.58
N MET A 17 -17.93 -1.37 -12.51
CA MET A 17 -18.55 -0.33 -11.69
C MET A 17 -18.36 -0.60 -10.20
N ILE A 18 -18.50 0.46 -9.39
CA ILE A 18 -18.53 0.36 -7.93
C ILE A 18 -19.94 0.01 -7.46
N TRP A 19 -20.04 -0.96 -6.56
CA TRP A 19 -21.25 -1.41 -5.90
C TRP A 19 -21.08 -1.35 -4.38
N PRO A 20 -21.73 -0.40 -3.69
CA PRO A 20 -21.49 -0.17 -2.27
C PRO A 20 -22.25 -1.13 -1.34
N TYR A 21 -23.10 -2.01 -1.88
CA TYR A 21 -23.95 -2.93 -1.12
C TYR A 21 -23.42 -4.36 -1.12
N SER A 22 -24.09 -5.25 -0.38
CA SER A 22 -23.74 -6.67 -0.26
C SER A 22 -23.61 -7.36 -1.63
N ILE A 23 -22.68 -8.32 -1.72
CA ILE A 23 -22.49 -9.20 -2.89
C ILE A 23 -23.80 -9.94 -3.23
N ALA A 24 -24.61 -10.31 -2.23
CA ALA A 24 -25.90 -10.97 -2.45
C ALA A 24 -26.95 -10.11 -3.16
N THR A 25 -26.71 -8.79 -3.24
CA THR A 25 -27.62 -7.83 -3.90
C THR A 25 -27.12 -7.37 -5.27
N ILE A 26 -26.02 -7.93 -5.76
CA ILE A 26 -25.50 -7.62 -7.09
C ILE A 26 -26.60 -7.86 -8.14
N PRO A 27 -26.90 -6.88 -9.00
CA PRO A 27 -27.96 -7.03 -10.00
C PRO A 27 -27.68 -8.16 -10.99
N SER A 28 -28.73 -8.79 -11.49
CA SER A 28 -28.61 -9.80 -12.54
C SER A 28 -27.85 -9.25 -13.75
N GLY A 29 -26.99 -10.08 -14.34
CA GLY A 29 -26.12 -9.70 -15.44
C GLY A 29 -24.83 -8.98 -15.01
N TRP A 30 -24.59 -8.81 -13.71
CA TRP A 30 -23.32 -8.38 -13.15
C TRP A 30 -22.74 -9.49 -12.28
N HIS A 31 -21.43 -9.48 -12.12
CA HIS A 31 -20.71 -10.42 -11.26
C HIS A 31 -19.61 -9.69 -10.49
N LEU A 32 -19.22 -10.20 -9.33
CA LEU A 32 -18.11 -9.64 -8.56
C LEU A 32 -16.82 -9.73 -9.38
N CYS A 33 -15.98 -8.70 -9.35
CA CYS A 33 -14.63 -8.75 -9.93
C CYS A 33 -13.72 -9.63 -9.05
N ASP A 34 -13.88 -10.95 -9.14
CA ASP A 34 -13.19 -11.94 -8.31
C ASP A 34 -12.40 -12.99 -9.13
N GLY A 35 -12.26 -12.78 -10.44
CA GLY A 35 -11.57 -13.70 -11.34
C GLY A 35 -12.44 -14.88 -11.81
N THR A 36 -13.67 -15.00 -11.31
CA THR A 36 -14.61 -16.05 -11.73
C THR A 36 -15.62 -15.52 -12.76
N ALA A 37 -16.30 -16.43 -13.45
CA ALA A 37 -17.28 -16.09 -14.49
C ALA A 37 -16.78 -15.15 -15.60
N GLY A 38 -15.46 -15.14 -15.87
CA GLY A 38 -14.85 -14.28 -16.89
C GLY A 38 -14.61 -12.83 -16.44
N THR A 39 -14.74 -12.54 -15.13
CA THR A 39 -14.41 -11.23 -14.56
C THR A 39 -12.91 -11.08 -14.29
N VAL A 40 -12.43 -9.83 -14.27
CA VAL A 40 -11.11 -9.53 -13.68
C VAL A 40 -11.16 -9.68 -12.16
N ASP A 41 -10.02 -9.97 -11.51
CA ASP A 41 -9.91 -9.98 -10.04
C ASP A 41 -9.40 -8.63 -9.53
N LEU A 42 -10.25 -7.88 -8.83
CA LEU A 42 -9.93 -6.57 -8.24
C LEU A 42 -10.10 -6.56 -6.71
N ARG A 43 -10.17 -7.74 -6.09
CA ARG A 43 -10.33 -7.84 -4.63
C ARG A 43 -9.07 -7.34 -3.92
N ASN A 44 -9.28 -6.59 -2.83
CA ASN A 44 -8.21 -5.99 -2.03
C ASN A 44 -7.28 -5.03 -2.81
N SER A 45 -7.77 -4.46 -3.91
CA SER A 45 -6.98 -3.58 -4.78
C SER A 45 -7.41 -2.12 -4.65
N TYR A 46 -6.43 -1.22 -4.62
CA TYR A 46 -6.63 0.19 -4.95
C TYR A 46 -6.32 0.39 -6.44
N LEU A 47 -7.23 1.03 -7.17
CA LEU A 47 -7.10 1.19 -8.62
C LEU A 47 -6.35 2.48 -8.97
N VAL A 48 -5.39 2.37 -9.90
CA VAL A 48 -4.80 3.49 -10.63
C VAL A 48 -5.23 3.42 -12.09
N CYS A 49 -5.34 4.58 -12.74
CA CYS A 49 -5.59 4.61 -14.19
C CYS A 49 -4.31 4.19 -14.94
N ALA A 50 -4.44 3.20 -15.83
CA ALA A 50 -3.39 2.83 -16.77
C ALA A 50 -3.29 3.86 -17.92
N GLY A 51 -2.15 3.91 -18.62
CA GLY A 51 -2.03 4.70 -19.86
C GLY A 51 -0.68 5.38 -20.11
N ASP A 52 0.17 5.47 -19.11
CA ASP A 52 1.55 5.96 -19.27
C ASP A 52 2.52 5.08 -18.46
N SER A 53 2.58 5.30 -17.14
CA SER A 53 3.50 4.56 -16.27
C SER A 53 3.05 3.14 -15.92
N TYR A 54 1.77 2.81 -16.12
CA TYR A 54 1.18 1.53 -15.75
C TYR A 54 0.43 0.92 -16.93
N ASN A 55 0.61 -0.38 -17.12
CA ASN A 55 -0.19 -1.19 -18.02
C ASN A 55 -1.51 -1.59 -17.33
N PRO A 56 -2.55 -1.93 -18.10
CA PRO A 56 -3.77 -2.52 -17.53
C PRO A 56 -3.44 -3.76 -16.69
N MET A 57 -4.00 -3.82 -15.47
CA MET A 57 -3.84 -4.92 -14.51
C MET A 57 -2.45 -5.07 -13.87
N ASP A 58 -1.54 -4.11 -14.04
CA ASP A 58 -0.33 -4.07 -13.22
C ASP A 58 -0.69 -4.02 -11.73
N ALA A 59 -0.06 -4.88 -10.93
CA ALA A 59 -0.21 -4.93 -9.48
C ALA A 59 1.03 -4.34 -8.80
N PHE A 60 0.81 -3.45 -7.84
CA PHE A 60 1.86 -2.79 -7.08
C PHE A 60 1.33 -2.31 -5.73
N GLY A 61 2.24 -1.83 -4.89
CA GLY A 61 1.94 -1.42 -3.52
C GLY A 61 2.06 -2.58 -2.53
N SER A 62 1.97 -2.25 -1.25
CA SER A 62 2.04 -3.19 -0.13
C SER A 62 1.20 -2.66 1.03
N ASP A 63 0.53 -3.56 1.73
CA ASP A 63 -0.21 -3.28 2.96
C ASP A 63 0.72 -2.88 4.11
N SER A 64 1.99 -3.30 4.08
CA SER A 64 2.98 -3.05 5.13
C SER A 64 4.28 -2.51 4.55
N GLN A 65 4.94 -1.62 5.30
CA GLN A 65 6.24 -1.06 4.94
C GLN A 65 7.25 -1.22 6.08
N VAL A 66 8.53 -1.30 5.71
CA VAL A 66 9.70 -1.26 6.60
C VAL A 66 10.64 -0.20 6.04
N HIS A 67 11.21 0.64 6.90
CA HIS A 67 12.17 1.66 6.49
C HIS A 67 13.58 1.25 6.91
N ASN A 68 14.52 1.38 5.98
CA ASN A 68 15.94 1.30 6.29
C ASN A 68 16.43 2.68 6.72
N PHE A 69 17.22 2.75 7.79
CA PHE A 69 17.83 4.00 8.22
C PHE A 69 19.33 3.84 8.42
N THR A 70 20.03 4.95 8.24
CA THR A 70 21.43 5.13 8.62
C THR A 70 21.56 6.48 9.29
N THR A 71 22.19 6.52 10.45
CA THR A 71 22.41 7.76 11.20
C THR A 71 23.71 8.44 10.77
N ASN A 72 23.79 9.75 10.96
CA ASN A 72 25.07 10.44 10.88
C ASN A 72 25.90 10.06 12.10
N GLY A 73 27.14 9.63 11.85
CA GLY A 73 28.06 9.30 12.93
C GLY A 73 28.34 10.52 13.80
N HIS A 74 28.43 10.30 15.11
CA HIS A 74 28.83 11.31 16.06
C HIS A 74 29.69 10.68 17.17
N LYS A 75 30.43 11.52 17.88
CA LYS A 75 31.32 11.12 18.98
C LYS A 75 30.84 11.70 20.29
N HIS A 76 31.00 10.95 21.38
CA HIS A 76 30.64 11.38 22.73
C HIS A 76 31.90 11.84 23.46
N ASN A 77 31.79 12.84 24.34
CA ASN A 77 32.89 13.27 25.21
C ASN A 77 32.81 12.51 26.54
N ALA A 78 33.83 11.71 26.86
CA ALA A 78 33.97 11.13 28.19
C ALA A 78 34.55 12.19 29.13
N ILE A 79 33.76 12.63 30.11
CA ILE A 79 34.21 13.58 31.15
C ILE A 79 35.05 12.80 32.18
N SER A 80 36.24 13.32 32.50
CA SER A 80 37.20 12.69 33.40
C SER A 80 36.61 12.41 34.80
N GLY A 81 36.71 11.16 35.27
CA GLY A 81 36.20 10.75 36.59
C GLY A 81 36.54 9.32 37.04
N MET A 82 37.37 8.57 36.30
CA MET A 82 37.85 7.25 36.72
C MET A 82 39.36 7.14 36.52
N ASP A 83 40.03 6.45 37.45
CA ASP A 83 41.46 6.19 37.50
C ASP A 83 41.98 5.65 36.17
N VAL A 84 42.72 6.47 35.42
CA VAL A 84 43.58 6.02 34.31
C VAL A 84 44.89 5.53 34.91
N GLY A 85 45.23 4.27 34.67
CA GLY A 85 46.42 3.64 35.23
C GLY A 85 47.72 4.24 34.65
N PRO A 86 48.85 4.14 35.38
CA PRO A 86 50.14 4.55 34.84
C PRO A 86 50.49 3.76 33.57
N GLY A 87 50.63 4.46 32.44
CA GLY A 87 50.95 3.87 31.14
C GLY A 87 49.77 3.79 30.16
N ASP A 88 48.55 4.09 30.61
CA ASP A 88 47.37 4.13 29.73
C ASP A 88 47.30 5.44 28.94
N THR A 89 46.93 5.34 27.66
CA THR A 89 46.59 6.49 26.80
C THR A 89 45.11 6.84 26.96
N TRP A 90 44.79 8.13 27.08
CA TRP A 90 43.41 8.61 27.20
C TRP A 90 42.95 9.33 25.93
N GLU A 91 41.85 8.86 25.33
CA GLU A 91 41.14 9.56 24.26
C GLU A 91 39.78 10.07 24.79
N PRO A 92 39.53 11.40 24.79
CA PRO A 92 38.27 11.95 25.31
C PRO A 92 37.05 11.55 24.51
N TRP A 93 37.24 11.12 23.26
CA TRP A 93 36.18 10.89 22.30
C TRP A 93 36.00 9.41 22.00
N THR A 94 34.74 8.97 21.92
CA THR A 94 34.43 7.68 21.30
C THR A 94 34.79 7.68 19.81
N THR A 95 34.83 6.49 19.20
CA THR A 95 34.91 6.38 17.74
C THR A 95 33.65 6.97 17.10
N THR A 96 33.78 7.40 15.84
CA THR A 96 32.65 7.90 15.05
C THR A 96 32.03 6.73 14.31
N GLU A 97 30.99 6.16 14.91
CA GLU A 97 30.25 5.05 14.32
C GLU A 97 28.91 5.54 13.75
N THR A 98 28.50 4.98 12.62
CA THR A 98 27.14 5.13 12.09
C THR A 98 26.30 3.95 12.55
N ASP A 99 25.15 4.23 13.16
CA ASP A 99 24.16 3.19 13.40
C ASP A 99 23.26 3.02 12.17
N SER A 100 22.93 1.78 11.83
CA SER A 100 22.01 1.46 10.73
C SER A 100 21.15 0.27 11.07
N GLY A 101 19.94 0.23 10.50
CA GLY A 101 18.99 -0.82 10.78
C GLY A 101 17.69 -0.67 10.02
N THR A 102 16.71 -1.47 10.45
CA THR A 102 15.36 -1.51 9.91
C THR A 102 14.37 -1.17 11.00
N THR A 103 13.28 -0.47 10.66
CA THR A 103 12.13 -0.36 11.54
C THR A 103 11.36 -1.69 11.60
N ASP A 104 10.51 -1.84 12.61
CA ASP A 104 9.47 -2.88 12.54
C ASP A 104 8.47 -2.58 11.40
N PRO A 105 7.77 -3.61 10.88
CA PRO A 105 6.73 -3.41 9.88
C PRO A 105 5.57 -2.56 10.42
N ALA A 106 5.11 -1.61 9.61
CA ALA A 106 3.94 -0.78 9.91
C ALA A 106 2.93 -0.78 8.76
N ASP A 107 1.64 -0.63 9.12
CA ASP A 107 0.54 -0.51 8.16
C ASP A 107 0.75 0.71 7.24
N ASN A 108 0.62 0.49 5.94
CA ASN A 108 0.77 1.50 4.90
C ASN A 108 -0.56 1.83 4.19
N ARG A 109 -1.68 1.26 4.66
CA ARG A 109 -2.99 1.51 4.06
C ARG A 109 -3.54 2.86 4.51
N PRO A 110 -4.05 3.69 3.58
CA PRO A 110 -4.76 4.91 3.94
C PRO A 110 -6.11 4.58 4.61
N GLN A 111 -6.70 5.55 5.30
CA GLN A 111 -8.09 5.42 5.76
C GLN A 111 -9.01 5.22 4.55
N SER A 112 -9.67 4.07 4.48
CA SER A 112 -10.48 3.69 3.31
C SER A 112 -11.81 3.04 3.68
N LYS A 113 -12.68 2.90 2.69
CA LYS A 113 -13.95 2.16 2.77
C LYS A 113 -13.95 1.11 1.67
N ALA A 114 -14.14 -0.15 2.06
CA ALA A 114 -14.28 -1.24 1.10
C ALA A 114 -15.65 -1.18 0.41
N VAL A 115 -15.64 -1.32 -0.92
CA VAL A 115 -16.82 -1.42 -1.78
C VAL A 115 -16.57 -2.53 -2.79
N ASN A 116 -17.63 -3.12 -3.33
CA ASN A 116 -17.48 -4.19 -4.31
C ASN A 116 -17.23 -3.59 -5.69
N PHE A 117 -16.27 -4.15 -6.42
CA PHE A 117 -16.16 -3.93 -7.87
C PHE A 117 -16.98 -5.01 -8.57
N ILE A 118 -17.87 -4.61 -9.48
CA ILE A 118 -18.70 -5.53 -10.25
C ILE A 118 -18.48 -5.33 -11.74
N GLN A 119 -18.42 -6.43 -12.49
CA GLN A 119 -18.25 -6.44 -13.93
C GLN A 119 -19.54 -6.88 -14.62
N LYS A 120 -19.92 -6.17 -15.68
CA LYS A 120 -21.01 -6.59 -16.56
C LYS A 120 -20.59 -7.86 -17.29
N LEU A 121 -21.38 -8.92 -17.14
CA LEU A 121 -21.26 -10.16 -17.90
C LEU A 121 -21.75 -9.99 -19.35
#